data_AF-A0A382YB56-F1
#
_entry.id   AF-A0A382YB56-F1
#
_cell.length_a   1.000
_cell.length_b   1.000
_cell.length_c   1.000
_cell.angle_alpha   90.00
_cell.angle_beta   90.00
_cell.angle_gamma   90.00
#
_symmetry.space_group_name_H-M   'P 1'
#
loop_
_entity.id
_entity.type
_entity.pdbx_description
1 polymer ?
#
loop_
_entity_poly.entity_id
_entity_poly.type
_entity_poly.pdbx_seq_one_letter_code
_entity_poly.pdbx_strand_id
1 'polypeptide(L)'
;MDVIILCGGKGTRLSEETEAKPKPLVEIGGMPILWHIMKIYSHYGVNRFILALGYKGEQIKKYFYNYKITSADFSLKLDPEHDIEYL
;
A
#
# COMPACT_ATOMS: atom_id res chain seq x y z
N MET A 1 -17.49 -11.12 -5.04
CA MET A 1 -17.48 -10.06 -6.07
C MET A 1 -16.09 -9.48 -6.12
N ASP A 2 -15.58 -9.23 -7.33
CA ASP A 2 -14.23 -8.67 -7.53
C ASP A 2 -14.34 -7.17 -7.85
N VAL A 3 -13.41 -6.37 -7.33
CA VAL A 3 -13.31 -4.93 -7.65
C VAL A 3 -11.98 -4.64 -8.31
N ILE A 4 -12.05 -3.95 -9.45
CA ILE A 4 -10.87 -3.46 -10.16
C ILE A 4 -10.68 -1.98 -9.79
N ILE A 5 -9.51 -1.63 -9.27
CA ILE A 5 -9.13 -0.24 -8.98
C ILE A 5 -8.06 0.18 -9.99
N LEU A 6 -8.33 1.24 -10.75
CA LEU A 6 -7.40 1.78 -11.73
C LEU A 6 -6.37 2.70 -11.05
N CYS A 7 -5.13 2.24 -10.98
CA CYS A 7 -4.03 2.89 -10.25
C CYS A 7 -2.90 3.36 -11.17
N GLY A 8 -3.09 3.34 -12.49
CA GLY A 8 -2.02 3.57 -13.47
C GLY A 8 -1.81 5.00 -13.96
N GLY A 9 -2.65 5.95 -13.54
CA GLY A 9 -2.59 7.33 -14.02
C GLY A 9 -1.34 8.08 -13.57
N LYS A 10 -0.73 8.87 -14.47
CA LYS A 10 0.49 9.65 -14.21
C LYS A 10 0.29 10.82 -13.22
N GLY A 11 -0.95 11.19 -12.90
CA GLY A 11 -1.27 12.17 -11.84
C GLY A 11 -0.86 13.62 -12.13
N THR A 12 -0.60 13.97 -13.39
CA THR A 12 0.05 15.23 -13.83
C THR A 12 -0.65 16.54 -13.45
N ARG A 13 -1.89 16.50 -12.94
CA ARG A 13 -2.63 17.68 -12.46
C ARG A 13 -2.41 17.98 -10.97
N LEU A 14 -1.72 17.08 -10.26
CA LEU A 14 -1.43 17.15 -8.81
C LEU A 14 0.09 17.05 -8.58
N SER A 15 0.87 17.69 -9.46
CA SER A 15 2.28 17.41 -9.71
C SER A 15 3.20 17.66 -8.51
N GLU A 16 2.87 18.60 -7.62
CA GLU A 16 3.73 18.97 -6.48
C GLU A 16 3.96 17.80 -5.50
N GLU A 17 2.95 16.93 -5.29
CA GLU A 17 3.06 15.76 -4.40
C GLU A 17 3.31 14.44 -5.16
N THR A 18 3.01 14.40 -6.46
CA THR A 18 3.04 13.15 -7.26
C THR A 18 4.36 12.88 -7.98
N GLU A 19 5.27 13.86 -8.02
CA GLU A 19 6.63 13.67 -8.53
C GLU A 19 7.47 12.73 -7.67
N ALA A 20 7.24 12.71 -6.35
CA ALA A 20 7.89 11.74 -5.45
C ALA A 20 7.10 10.42 -5.39
N LYS A 21 5.79 10.46 -5.08
CA LYS A 21 4.97 9.29 -4.74
C LYS A 21 3.76 9.15 -5.68
N PRO A 22 3.40 7.95 -6.19
CA PRO A 22 2.20 7.81 -7.02
C PRO A 22 0.94 8.17 -6.22
N LYS A 23 -0.03 8.83 -6.87
CA LYS A 23 -1.26 9.32 -6.22
C LYS A 23 -1.99 8.28 -5.36
N PRO A 24 -2.13 7.00 -5.76
CA PRO A 24 -2.73 5.97 -4.89
C PRO A 24 -2.06 5.81 -3.52
N LEU A 25 -0.79 6.19 -3.40
CA LEU A 25 -0.01 6.12 -2.16
C LEU A 25 0.08 7.44 -1.38
N VAL A 26 -0.51 8.54 -1.85
CA VAL A 26 -0.61 9.78 -1.07
C VAL A 26 -1.40 9.48 0.21
N GLU A 27 -0.90 9.96 1.34
CA GLU A 27 -1.43 9.63 2.66
C GLU A 27 -2.51 10.63 3.10
N ILE A 28 -3.56 10.10 3.74
CA ILE A 28 -4.59 10.85 4.44
C ILE A 28 -4.71 10.22 5.82
N GLY A 29 -4.44 10.98 6.88
CA GLY A 29 -4.47 10.46 8.25
C GLY A 29 -3.52 9.28 8.47
N GLY A 30 -2.31 9.33 7.88
CA GLY A 30 -1.26 8.30 8.03
C GLY A 30 -1.42 7.06 7.16
N MET A 31 -2.50 6.93 6.40
CA MET A 31 -2.74 5.78 5.52
C MET A 31 -2.97 6.22 4.06
N PRO A 32 -2.52 5.46 3.06
CA PRO A 32 -2.74 5.78 1.65
C PRO A 32 -4.21 5.92 1.26
N ILE A 33 -4.50 6.80 0.30
CA ILE A 33 -5.82 6.92 -0.34
C ILE A 33 -6.33 5.56 -0.82
N LEU A 34 -5.47 4.76 -1.45
CA LEU A 34 -5.84 3.43 -1.95
C LEU A 34 -6.29 2.50 -0.81
N TRP A 35 -5.67 2.60 0.36
CA TRP A 35 -6.09 1.84 1.55
C TRP A 35 -7.48 2.26 2.02
N HIS A 36 -7.76 3.56 2.07
CA HIS A 36 -9.09 4.06 2.45
C HIS A 36 -10.19 3.57 1.51
N ILE A 37 -9.93 3.59 0.20
CA ILE A 37 -10.87 3.06 -0.80
C ILE A 37 -11.12 1.58 -0.54
N MET A 38 -10.07 0.77 -0.43
CA MET A 38 -10.20 -0.68 -0.18
C MET A 38 -10.95 -0.95 1.13
N LYS A 39 -10.70 -0.17 2.18
CA LYS A 39 -11.40 -0.29 3.47
C LYS A 39 -12.90 -0.02 3.35
N ILE A 40 -13.32 0.97 2.54
CA ILE A 40 -14.74 1.25 2.29
C ILE A 40 -15.42 0.04 1.62
N TYR A 41 -14.82 -0.50 0.57
CA TYR A 41 -15.36 -1.69 -0.11
C TYR A 41 -15.39 -2.92 0.81
N SER A 42 -14.35 -3.12 1.61
CA SER A 42 -14.25 -4.21 2.56
C SER A 42 -15.33 -4.14 3.65
N HIS A 43 -15.70 -2.94 4.10
CA HIS A 43 -16.82 -2.74 5.02
C HIS A 43 -18.15 -3.29 4.47
N TYR A 44 -18.33 -3.26 3.15
CA TYR A 44 -19.50 -3.84 2.46
C TYR A 44 -19.29 -5.29 2.00
N GLY A 45 -18.28 -5.99 2.54
CA GLY A 45 -18.03 -7.41 2.25
C GLY A 45 -17.25 -7.69 0.96
N VAL A 46 -16.73 -6.65 0.29
CA VAL A 46 -15.93 -6.82 -0.92
C VAL A 46 -14.45 -6.82 -0.58
N ASN A 47 -13.85 -8.01 -0.56
CA ASN A 47 -12.49 -8.22 -0.05
C ASN A 47 -11.47 -8.63 -1.13
N ARG A 48 -11.91 -8.79 -2.39
CA ARG A 48 -11.03 -9.18 -3.51
C ARG A 48 -10.81 -8.01 -4.45
N PHE A 49 -9.60 -7.48 -4.41
CA PHE A 49 -9.18 -6.29 -5.16
C PHE A 49 -8.16 -6.67 -6.24
N ILE A 50 -8.37 -6.14 -7.44
CA ILE A 50 -7.46 -6.22 -8.57
C ILE A 50 -6.97 -4.81 -8.85
N LEU A 51 -5.69 -4.54 -8.64
CA LEU A 51 -5.10 -3.22 -8.89
C LEU A 51 -4.53 -3.18 -10.31
N ALA A 52 -5.14 -2.38 -11.19
CA ALA A 52 -4.61 -2.13 -12.52
C ALA A 52 -3.53 -1.06 -12.44
N LEU A 53 -2.29 -1.50 -12.25
CA LEU A 53 -1.12 -0.64 -12.05
C LEU A 53 -0.60 -0.08 -13.38
N GLY A 54 0.07 1.06 -13.32
CA GLY A 54 0.69 1.72 -14.46
C GLY A 54 1.92 2.51 -14.01
N TYR A 55 1.94 3.82 -14.24
CA TYR A 55 3.07 4.67 -13.83
C TYR A 55 3.44 4.47 -12.35
N LYS A 56 4.72 4.20 -12.07
CA LYS A 56 5.25 3.88 -10.72
C LYS A 56 4.56 2.71 -9.99
N GLY A 57 3.98 1.75 -10.72
CA GLY A 57 3.30 0.59 -10.14
C GLY A 57 4.15 -0.22 -9.14
N GLU A 58 5.47 -0.30 -9.34
CA GLU A 58 6.38 -0.99 -8.42
C GLU A 58 6.37 -0.40 -7.00
N GLN A 59 6.18 0.91 -6.85
CA GLN A 59 6.07 1.52 -5.53
C GLN A 59 4.80 1.06 -4.80
N ILE A 60 3.70 0.90 -5.54
CA ILE A 60 2.43 0.40 -5.00
C ILE A 60 2.59 -1.06 -4.56
N LYS A 61 3.23 -1.89 -5.39
CA LYS A 61 3.54 -3.28 -5.02
C LYS A 61 4.39 -3.35 -3.76
N LYS A 62 5.49 -2.57 -3.69
CA LYS A 62 6.39 -2.54 -2.54
C LYS A 62 5.67 -2.13 -1.25
N TYR A 63 4.81 -1.12 -1.32
CA TYR A 63 4.00 -0.70 -0.18
C TYR A 63 3.15 -1.84 0.37
N PHE A 64 2.38 -2.53 -0.49
CA PHE A 64 1.51 -3.62 -0.04
C PHE A 64 2.26 -4.90 0.34
N TYR A 65 3.42 -5.16 -0.29
CA TYR A 65 4.30 -6.27 0.09
C TYR A 65 4.83 -6.09 1.52
N ASN A 66 5.26 -4.88 1.86
CA ASN A 66 5.77 -4.54 3.20
C ASN A 66 4.66 -4.16 4.18
N TYR A 67 3.39 -4.16 3.77
CA TYR A 67 2.29 -3.61 4.57
C TYR A 67 2.25 -4.26 5.94
N LYS A 68 2.25 -5.60 6.02
CA LYS A 68 2.21 -6.32 7.31
C LYS A 68 3.34 -5.91 8.26
N ILE A 69 4.57 -5.81 7.76
CA ILE A 69 5.75 -5.46 8.57
C ILE A 69 5.72 -3.98 8.97
N THR A 70 5.21 -3.11 8.10
CA THR A 70 5.17 -1.66 8.34
C THR A 70 3.97 -1.24 9.19
N SER A 71 2.90 -2.04 9.21
CA SER A 71 1.64 -1.75 9.90
C SER A 71 1.49 -2.46 11.25
N ALA A 72 2.46 -3.29 11.64
CA ALA A 72 2.43 -4.04 12.88
C ALA A 72 3.69 -3.74 13.72
N ASP A 73 3.54 -3.75 15.03
CA ASP A 73 4.68 -3.75 15.93
C ASP A 73 5.44 -5.07 15.78
N PHE A 74 6.77 -5.01 15.77
CA PHE A 74 7.61 -6.20 15.76
C PHE A 74 8.64 -6.12 16.90
N SER A 75 8.98 -7.29 17.45
CA SER A 75 10.09 -7.43 18.40
C SER A 75 11.22 -8.18 17.72
N LEU A 76 12.45 -7.70 17.88
CA LEU A 76 13.64 -8.31 17.29
C LEU A 76 14.58 -8.74 18.42
N LYS A 77 14.90 -10.03 18.49
CA LYS A 77 15.97 -10.55 19.35
C LYS A 77 17.20 -10.81 18.48
N LEU A 78 18.30 -10.12 18.74
CA LEU A 78 19.58 -10.36 18.08
C LEU A 78 20.37 -11.35 18.93
N ASP A 79 20.43 -12.61 18.50
CA ASP A 79 21.44 -13.56 18.99
C ASP A 79 22.69 -13.49 18.08
N PRO A 80 23.91 -13.69 18.60
CA PRO A 80 25.15 -13.64 17.82
C PRO A 80 25.19 -14.60 16.61
N GLU A 81 24.30 -15.60 16.59
CA GLU A 81 24.19 -16.62 15.53
C GLU A 81 23.21 -16.26 14.39
N HIS A 82 22.68 -15.03 14.34
CA HIS A 82 21.88 -14.47 13.23
C HIS A 82 20.51 -15.12 12.93
N ASP A 83 19.87 -15.78 13.88
CA ASP A 83 18.46 -16.19 13.71
C ASP A 83 17.50 -15.02 14.00
N ILE A 84 16.67 -14.68 13.02
CA ILE A 84 15.61 -13.66 13.14
C ILE A 84 14.28 -14.40 13.33
N GLU A 85 13.73 -14.35 14.54
CA GLU A 85 12.35 -14.75 14.80
C GLU A 85 11.40 -13.56 14.66
N TYR A 86 10.35 -13.72 13.84
CA TYR A 86 9.25 -12.77 13.73
C TYR A 86 8.13 -13.21 14.69
N LEU A 87 7.87 -12.43 15.74
CA LEU A 87 6.74 -12.61 16.66
C LEU A 87 5.47 -11.95 16.13
#